data_AF-A0A8J4H4Q0-F1
#
_entry.id   AF-A0A8J4H4Q0-F1
#
_cell.length_a   1.000
_cell.length_b   1.000
_cell.length_c   1.000
_cell.angle_alpha   90.00
_cell.angle_beta   90.00
_cell.angle_gamma   90.00
#
_symmetry.space_group_name_H-M   'P 1'
#
loop_
_entity.id
_entity.type
_entity.pdbx_description
1 polymer ?
#
loop_
_entity_poly.entity_id
_entity_poly.type
_entity_poly.pdbx_seq_one_letter_code
_entity_poly.pdbx_strand_id
1 'polypeptide(L)'
;MISDSRLQELAAWMKQKIGLNAYHLFSTYIHLEHTFQGSRPILAMEWFPEECAARSEEDLNPPGTAVVNVDVRDRRLRSVIFTGGQTHADWITFKKNDLNEIIRWAELETGLIHGDNFRLNTYTETEYVFQASYEGIPLSPSGEISIKLDDAGRLVFFAMYGQFPAGSMIRGEAYALSLDRDMEKLAYEQIKLVQFPIVEEKRWLAVYALEEIYITNDKQTLIPFTMDARMDRQVNQVMEWDTPLDGKFEEQPLCFQRKDLTLEQALSLCDEPNRPFWSDQDQAIILKNVLDFLRKEFPEDSGKWLLKRIFREEPYILAELDPFPEENRVPQRKLRVFLEESSFEVVHYMDKAPFLQMFENYASPDQAVVTKEQAFEQLKGKLELTPAYVYDGAQQAYRLCGKLDCRYGVLVNGDGVVALSEL
;
A
#
# COMPACT_ATOMS: atom_id res chain seq x y z
N MET A 1 15.52 -27.53 4.67
CA MET A 1 16.04 -27.60 6.05
C MET A 1 16.94 -26.40 6.29
N ILE A 2 16.67 -25.62 7.34
CA ILE A 2 17.55 -24.51 7.76
C ILE A 2 18.91 -25.10 8.16
N SER A 3 20.00 -24.71 7.51
CA SER A 3 21.36 -25.15 7.87
C SER A 3 22.05 -24.19 8.85
N ASP A 4 21.58 -22.96 8.97
CA ASP A 4 22.13 -21.94 9.88
C ASP A 4 21.58 -22.10 11.30
N SER A 5 22.47 -22.28 12.28
CA SER A 5 22.08 -22.51 13.68
C SER A 5 21.35 -21.33 14.31
N ARG A 6 21.63 -20.08 13.89
CA ARG A 6 20.96 -18.88 14.41
C ARG A 6 19.49 -18.85 13.99
N LEU A 7 19.21 -19.27 12.75
CA LEU A 7 17.85 -19.37 12.23
C LEU A 7 17.11 -20.55 12.83
N GLN A 8 17.78 -21.67 13.10
CA GLN A 8 17.20 -22.80 13.84
C GLN A 8 16.80 -22.41 15.27
N GLU A 9 17.68 -21.70 15.98
CA GLU A 9 17.39 -21.18 17.31
C GLU A 9 16.20 -20.21 17.28
N LEU A 10 16.17 -19.29 16.30
CA LEU A 10 15.06 -18.37 16.12
C LEU A 10 13.74 -19.11 15.83
N ALA A 11 13.75 -20.08 14.93
CA ALA A 11 12.57 -20.89 14.61
C ALA A 11 12.08 -21.68 15.84
N ALA A 12 12.98 -22.26 16.63
CA ALA A 12 12.63 -22.97 17.87
C ALA A 12 12.04 -22.02 18.92
N TRP A 13 12.65 -20.84 19.10
CA TRP A 13 12.13 -19.82 20.01
C TRP A 13 10.75 -19.34 19.59
N MET A 14 10.53 -19.11 18.29
CA MET A 14 9.23 -18.73 17.76
C MET A 14 8.18 -19.83 17.91
N LYS A 15 8.56 -21.10 17.69
CA LYS A 15 7.70 -22.26 17.96
C LYS A 15 7.18 -22.23 19.40
N GLN A 16 8.07 -21.99 20.36
CA GLN A 16 7.73 -21.91 21.77
C GLN A 16 6.87 -20.67 22.08
N LYS A 17 7.24 -19.50 21.56
CA LYS A 17 6.54 -18.23 21.80
C LYS A 17 5.09 -18.24 21.28
N ILE A 18 4.87 -18.85 20.11
CA ILE A 18 3.58 -18.94 19.39
C ILE A 18 2.82 -20.23 19.78
N GLY A 19 3.36 -21.08 20.65
CA GLY A 19 2.67 -22.30 21.08
C GLY A 19 2.41 -23.31 19.95
N LEU A 20 3.31 -23.39 18.97
CA LEU A 20 3.18 -24.26 17.79
C LEU A 20 3.53 -25.73 18.08
N ASN A 21 3.15 -26.25 19.24
CA ASN A 21 3.52 -27.61 19.67
C ASN A 21 2.89 -28.68 18.78
N ALA A 22 1.63 -28.48 18.35
CA ALA A 22 0.91 -29.35 17.43
C ALA A 22 1.26 -29.11 15.94
N TYR A 23 2.45 -28.58 15.68
CA TYR A 23 2.91 -28.23 14.33
C TYR A 23 4.33 -28.73 14.07
N HIS A 24 4.60 -28.98 12.80
CA HIS A 24 5.96 -29.19 12.28
C HIS A 24 6.32 -28.11 11.25
N LEU A 25 7.60 -27.77 11.22
CA LEU A 25 8.13 -26.78 10.27
C LEU A 25 8.20 -27.41 8.88
N PHE A 26 7.41 -26.89 7.94
CA PHE A 26 7.35 -27.38 6.57
C PHE A 26 8.40 -26.71 5.67
N SER A 27 8.42 -25.37 5.66
CA SER A 27 9.33 -24.61 4.80
C SER A 27 9.86 -23.35 5.50
N THR A 28 11.01 -22.88 5.01
CA THR A 28 11.63 -21.62 5.47
C THR A 28 12.41 -20.96 4.36
N TYR A 29 12.34 -19.63 4.30
CA TYR A 29 13.18 -18.83 3.43
C TYR A 29 13.45 -17.45 4.04
N ILE A 30 14.47 -16.75 3.54
CA ILE A 30 14.77 -15.38 3.92
C ILE A 30 14.49 -14.47 2.75
N HIS A 31 13.87 -13.33 3.02
CA HIS A 31 13.68 -12.25 2.05
C HIS A 31 13.99 -10.90 2.69
N LEU A 32 14.05 -9.84 1.88
CA LEU A 32 14.20 -8.49 2.36
C LEU A 32 12.84 -7.77 2.37
N GLU A 33 12.55 -7.10 3.48
CA GLU A 33 11.48 -6.10 3.55
C GLU A 33 12.13 -4.71 3.45
N HIS A 34 11.76 -3.93 2.44
CA HIS A 34 12.30 -2.59 2.23
C HIS A 34 11.43 -1.53 2.91
N THR A 35 12.07 -0.63 3.63
CA THR A 35 11.44 0.50 4.32
C THR A 35 12.18 1.81 4.02
N PHE A 36 11.61 2.96 4.39
CA PHE A 36 12.34 4.24 4.29
C PHE A 36 13.62 4.27 5.15
N GLN A 37 13.68 3.43 6.18
CA GLN A 37 14.83 3.27 7.07
C GLN A 37 15.87 2.29 6.55
N GLY A 38 15.62 1.66 5.40
CA GLY A 38 16.45 0.62 4.81
C GLY A 38 15.79 -0.75 4.79
N SER A 39 16.58 -1.76 4.45
CA SER A 39 16.13 -3.14 4.29
C SER A 39 16.21 -3.92 5.61
N ARG A 40 15.28 -4.85 5.81
CA ARG A 40 15.22 -5.75 6.96
C ARG A 40 15.19 -7.19 6.48
N PRO A 41 16.04 -8.07 7.02
CA PRO A 41 16.00 -9.49 6.68
C PRO A 41 14.86 -10.17 7.45
N ILE A 42 13.91 -10.75 6.72
CA ILE A 42 12.76 -11.43 7.29
C ILE A 42 12.90 -12.94 7.07
N LEU A 43 12.89 -13.69 8.17
CA LEU A 43 12.74 -15.14 8.14
C LEU A 43 11.24 -15.46 8.02
N ALA A 44 10.85 -16.03 6.89
CA ALA A 44 9.53 -16.59 6.66
C ALA A 44 9.53 -18.09 6.98
N MET A 45 8.51 -18.55 7.71
CA MET A 45 8.36 -19.94 8.13
C MET A 45 6.93 -20.41 7.91
N GLU A 46 6.75 -21.56 7.27
CA GLU A 46 5.46 -22.23 7.15
C GLU A 46 5.43 -23.43 8.11
N TRP A 47 4.46 -23.44 9.01
CA TRP A 47 4.25 -24.51 9.98
C TRP A 47 2.93 -25.21 9.71
N PHE A 48 2.99 -26.50 9.40
CA PHE A 48 1.81 -27.30 9.13
C PHE A 48 1.33 -28.00 10.41
N PRO A 49 0.01 -28.15 10.61
CA PRO A 49 -0.52 -29.04 11.64
C PRO A 49 0.10 -30.44 11.50
N GLU A 50 0.33 -31.16 12.61
CA GLU A 50 0.97 -32.48 12.59
C GLU A 50 0.26 -33.50 11.68
N GLU A 51 -1.06 -33.37 11.52
CA GLU A 51 -1.88 -34.22 10.66
C GLU A 51 -1.69 -33.96 9.15
N CYS A 52 -1.03 -32.87 8.76
CA CYS A 52 -0.90 -32.44 7.36
C CYS A 52 0.53 -32.59 6.84
N ALA A 53 0.83 -33.66 6.08
CA ALA A 53 2.19 -33.90 5.60
C ALA A 53 2.61 -33.09 4.35
N ALA A 54 1.65 -32.52 3.61
CA ALA A 54 1.91 -31.85 2.34
C ALA A 54 0.87 -30.77 2.04
N ARG A 55 1.18 -29.93 1.04
CA ARG A 55 0.23 -29.01 0.42
C ARG A 55 -0.88 -29.79 -0.28
N SER A 56 -2.03 -29.15 -0.44
CA SER A 56 -3.17 -29.72 -1.17
C SER A 56 -2.92 -29.82 -2.67
N GLU A 57 -3.86 -30.42 -3.43
CA GLU A 57 -3.71 -30.68 -4.89
C GLU A 57 -3.45 -29.42 -5.75
N GLU A 58 -3.66 -28.22 -5.21
CA GLU A 58 -3.41 -26.93 -5.87
C GLU A 58 -2.19 -26.17 -5.31
N ASP A 59 -1.26 -26.86 -4.65
CA ASP A 59 -0.12 -26.24 -3.94
C ASP A 59 -0.53 -25.21 -2.86
N LEU A 60 -1.78 -25.25 -2.41
CA LEU A 60 -2.28 -24.40 -1.34
C LEU A 60 -1.89 -24.96 0.02
N ASN A 61 -1.54 -24.06 0.93
CA ASN A 61 -1.29 -24.38 2.33
C ASN A 61 -2.57 -24.97 2.96
N PRO A 62 -2.47 -26.09 3.70
CA PRO A 62 -3.61 -26.67 4.41
C PRO A 62 -4.26 -25.68 5.38
N PRO A 63 -5.58 -25.79 5.65
CA PRO A 63 -6.23 -25.07 6.75
C PRO A 63 -5.48 -25.28 8.06
N GLY A 64 -5.39 -24.23 8.88
CA GLY A 64 -4.66 -24.30 10.13
C GLY A 64 -3.17 -24.00 10.04
N THR A 65 -2.57 -24.01 8.84
CA THR A 65 -1.15 -23.65 8.62
C THR A 65 -0.82 -22.30 9.22
N ALA A 66 0.25 -22.20 9.99
CA ALA A 66 0.76 -20.95 10.50
C ALA A 66 1.90 -20.43 9.61
N VAL A 67 1.69 -19.28 8.97
CA VAL A 67 2.73 -18.55 8.24
C VAL A 67 3.28 -17.48 9.17
N VAL A 68 4.55 -17.59 9.55
CA VAL A 68 5.20 -16.75 10.55
C VAL A 68 6.37 -15.99 9.92
N ASN A 69 6.35 -14.66 9.99
CA ASN A 69 7.43 -13.80 9.52
C ASN A 69 8.07 -13.07 10.70
N VAL A 70 9.41 -13.11 10.76
CA VAL A 70 10.18 -12.58 11.88
C VAL A 70 11.37 -11.77 11.36
N ASP A 71 11.56 -10.57 11.91
CA ASP A 71 12.77 -9.79 11.64
C ASP A 71 13.95 -10.46 12.35
N VAL A 72 14.97 -10.82 11.57
CA VAL A 72 16.10 -11.59 12.08
C VAL A 72 17.03 -10.75 12.94
N ARG A 73 17.08 -9.42 12.74
CA ARG A 73 18.00 -8.52 13.45
C ARG A 73 17.53 -8.24 14.87
N ASP A 74 16.26 -7.89 15.04
CA ASP A 74 15.71 -7.56 16.35
C ASP A 74 14.91 -8.71 17.00
N ARG A 75 14.77 -9.84 16.29
CA ARG A 75 14.02 -11.04 16.70
C ARG A 75 12.55 -10.73 17.02
N ARG A 76 11.94 -9.74 16.37
CA ARG A 76 10.54 -9.37 16.56
C ARG A 76 9.62 -10.01 15.52
N LEU A 77 8.42 -10.37 15.96
CA LEU A 77 7.39 -10.88 15.08
C LEU A 77 6.90 -9.75 14.16
N ARG A 78 6.83 -10.04 12.86
CA ARG A 78 6.24 -9.15 11.86
C ARG A 78 4.83 -9.59 11.48
N SER A 79 4.62 -10.90 11.34
CA SER A 79 3.29 -11.44 11.15
C SER A 79 3.17 -12.88 11.60
N VAL A 80 1.96 -13.26 12.01
CA VAL A 80 1.49 -14.64 12.11
C VAL A 80 0.12 -14.72 11.44
N ILE A 81 -0.03 -15.61 10.48
CA ILE A 81 -1.28 -15.78 9.74
C ILE A 81 -1.64 -17.25 9.77
N PHE A 82 -2.81 -17.56 10.31
CA PHE A 82 -3.35 -18.91 10.30
C PHE A 82 -4.32 -19.10 9.13
N THR A 83 -3.98 -20.02 8.22
CA THR A 83 -4.78 -20.27 7.01
C THR A 83 -6.21 -20.66 7.36
N GLY A 84 -7.17 -19.95 6.78
CA GLY A 84 -8.60 -20.16 7.03
C GLY A 84 -9.09 -19.69 8.40
N GLY A 85 -8.29 -18.91 9.15
CA GLY A 85 -8.66 -18.42 10.48
C GLY A 85 -8.75 -19.53 11.53
N GLN A 86 -8.08 -20.66 11.31
CA GLN A 86 -8.10 -21.83 12.19
C GLN A 86 -6.75 -21.99 12.87
N THR A 87 -6.73 -22.20 14.19
CA THR A 87 -5.47 -22.39 14.93
C THR A 87 -5.56 -23.58 15.88
N HIS A 88 -4.47 -24.35 15.90
CA HIS A 88 -4.18 -25.42 16.86
C HIS A 88 -3.08 -24.99 17.83
N ALA A 89 -2.61 -23.74 17.73
CA ALA A 89 -1.55 -23.22 18.57
C ALA A 89 -2.09 -22.93 19.97
N ASP A 90 -1.29 -23.28 20.98
CA ASP A 90 -1.54 -22.91 22.36
C ASP A 90 -0.89 -21.55 22.63
N TRP A 91 -1.45 -20.51 22.01
CA TRP A 91 -0.98 -19.14 22.13
C TRP A 91 -1.96 -18.26 22.93
N ILE A 92 -2.24 -17.05 22.43
CA ILE A 92 -2.85 -15.98 23.18
C ILE A 92 -4.33 -16.03 22.88
N THR A 93 -5.09 -16.01 23.97
CA THR A 93 -6.53 -15.90 23.93
C THR A 93 -6.85 -14.62 24.67
N PHE A 94 -7.39 -13.66 23.94
CA PHE A 94 -7.82 -12.40 24.51
C PHE A 94 -9.23 -12.53 25.06
N LYS A 95 -9.54 -11.72 26.07
CA LYS A 95 -10.93 -11.53 26.44
C LYS A 95 -11.63 -10.76 25.33
N LYS A 96 -12.78 -11.27 24.87
CA LYS A 96 -13.60 -10.58 23.86
C LYS A 96 -13.85 -9.13 24.29
N ASN A 97 -13.68 -8.21 23.34
CA ASN A 97 -13.87 -6.77 23.53
C ASN A 97 -12.92 -6.09 24.55
N ASP A 98 -11.85 -6.74 25.02
CA ASP A 98 -10.82 -6.09 25.86
C ASP A 98 -9.76 -5.39 25.01
N LEU A 99 -10.13 -4.24 24.44
CA LEU A 99 -9.23 -3.41 23.62
C LEU A 99 -7.93 -3.05 24.36
N ASN A 100 -7.97 -2.84 25.67
CA ASN A 100 -6.77 -2.48 26.44
C ASN A 100 -5.80 -3.66 26.55
N GLU A 101 -6.30 -4.89 26.60
CA GLU A 101 -5.46 -6.09 26.53
C GLU A 101 -4.77 -6.22 25.17
N ILE A 102 -5.50 -5.99 24.08
CA ILE A 102 -4.96 -5.97 22.72
C ILE A 102 -3.88 -4.90 22.57
N ILE A 103 -4.15 -3.67 23.03
CA ILE A 103 -3.19 -2.57 22.99
C ILE A 103 -1.91 -2.94 23.74
N ARG A 104 -2.00 -3.38 25.00
CA ARG A 104 -0.81 -3.75 25.80
C ARG A 104 -0.01 -4.86 25.15
N TRP A 105 -0.70 -5.84 24.54
CA TRP A 105 -0.02 -6.90 23.81
C TRP A 105 0.69 -6.36 22.57
N ALA A 106 0.04 -5.50 21.78
CA ALA A 106 0.65 -4.87 20.62
C ALA A 106 1.87 -4.02 21.00
N GLU A 107 1.81 -3.26 22.09
CA GLU A 107 2.95 -2.50 22.62
C GLU A 107 4.12 -3.41 23.00
N LEU A 108 3.83 -4.54 23.68
CA LEU A 108 4.84 -5.51 24.06
C LEU A 108 5.49 -6.20 22.85
N GLU A 109 4.68 -6.60 21.87
CA GLU A 109 5.15 -7.34 20.70
C GLU A 109 5.93 -6.47 19.72
N THR A 110 5.47 -5.23 19.52
CA THR A 110 6.06 -4.31 18.54
C THR A 110 7.13 -3.40 19.14
N GLY A 111 7.12 -3.20 20.47
CA GLY A 111 7.93 -2.20 21.17
C GLY A 111 7.52 -0.76 20.87
N LEU A 112 6.36 -0.55 20.25
CA LEU A 112 5.76 0.75 19.97
C LEU A 112 4.81 1.14 21.12
N ILE A 113 4.51 2.43 21.25
CA ILE A 113 3.65 2.96 22.31
C ILE A 113 2.34 3.47 21.70
N HIS A 114 1.20 3.05 22.25
CA HIS A 114 -0.10 3.51 21.81
C HIS A 114 -0.35 4.98 22.21
N GLY A 115 -0.92 5.75 21.30
CA GLY A 115 -1.11 7.19 21.43
C GLY A 115 0.12 8.01 21.05
N ASP A 116 1.31 7.40 21.05
CA ASP A 116 2.51 8.00 20.47
C ASP A 116 2.75 7.46 19.06
N ASN A 117 3.23 6.22 18.94
CA ASN A 117 3.70 5.63 17.68
C ASN A 117 2.59 4.96 16.86
N PHE A 118 1.46 4.62 17.48
CA PHE A 118 0.28 4.10 16.79
C PHE A 118 -1.02 4.45 17.52
N ARG A 119 -2.14 4.44 16.80
CA ARG A 119 -3.47 4.69 17.35
C ARG A 119 -4.50 3.75 16.75
N LEU A 120 -5.57 3.49 17.48
CA LEU A 120 -6.69 2.72 16.96
C LEU A 120 -7.34 3.46 15.77
N ASN A 121 -7.50 2.76 14.65
CA ASN A 121 -8.18 3.27 13.47
C ASN A 121 -9.62 2.74 13.41
N THR A 122 -9.78 1.42 13.38
CA THR A 122 -11.08 0.74 13.38
C THR A 122 -11.03 -0.53 14.20
N TYR A 123 -12.17 -0.96 14.73
CA TYR A 123 -12.30 -2.26 15.39
C TYR A 123 -13.73 -2.79 15.35
N THR A 124 -13.84 -4.11 15.47
CA THR A 124 -15.07 -4.88 15.69
C THR A 124 -14.88 -5.76 16.93
N GLU A 125 -15.75 -6.75 17.15
CA GLU A 125 -15.59 -7.70 18.26
C GLU A 125 -14.36 -8.62 18.09
N THR A 126 -13.92 -8.85 16.86
CA THR A 126 -12.86 -9.83 16.53
C THR A 126 -11.74 -9.24 15.68
N GLU A 127 -11.88 -8.04 15.13
CA GLU A 127 -10.86 -7.41 14.30
C GLU A 127 -10.44 -6.06 14.86
N TYR A 128 -9.13 -5.79 14.89
CA TYR A 128 -8.55 -4.55 15.38
C TYR A 128 -7.53 -4.05 14.37
N VAL A 129 -7.66 -2.79 13.96
CA VAL A 129 -6.74 -2.14 13.04
C VAL A 129 -6.20 -0.89 13.70
N PHE A 130 -4.89 -0.83 13.84
CA PHE A 130 -4.16 0.34 14.32
C PHE A 130 -3.34 0.94 13.18
N GLN A 131 -3.21 2.27 13.18
CA GLN A 131 -2.40 3.01 12.22
C GLN A 131 -1.24 3.71 12.91
N ALA A 132 -0.13 3.84 12.21
CA ALA A 132 1.03 4.61 12.67
C ALA A 132 0.63 6.06 12.97
N SER A 133 1.13 6.55 14.08
CA SER A 133 1.00 7.95 14.50
C SER A 133 2.33 8.45 15.09
N TYR A 134 2.43 9.75 15.29
CA TYR A 134 3.44 10.35 16.15
C TYR A 134 2.76 11.40 17.01
N GLU A 135 2.84 11.27 18.33
CA GLU A 135 2.11 12.12 19.28
C GLU A 135 0.60 12.23 18.94
N GLY A 136 0.00 11.12 18.48
CA GLY A 136 -1.42 11.02 18.10
C GLY A 136 -1.79 11.56 16.70
N ILE A 137 -0.85 12.21 16.01
CA ILE A 137 -1.02 12.73 14.64
C ILE A 137 -0.71 11.60 13.64
N PRO A 138 -1.59 11.33 12.64
CA PRO A 138 -1.40 10.24 11.69
C PRO A 138 -0.24 10.49 10.74
N LEU A 139 0.35 9.41 10.22
CA LEU A 139 1.41 9.46 9.21
C LEU A 139 0.87 9.15 7.82
N SER A 140 1.46 9.76 6.80
CA SER A 140 1.27 9.46 5.39
C SER A 140 2.62 9.36 4.67
N PRO A 141 2.95 8.22 4.05
CA PRO A 141 2.20 6.97 4.16
C PRO A 141 2.20 6.41 5.59
N SER A 142 1.18 5.62 5.93
CA SER A 142 1.02 5.04 7.26
C SER A 142 1.59 3.62 7.34
N GLY A 143 2.08 3.24 8.52
CA GLY A 143 2.13 1.85 8.94
C GLY A 143 0.78 1.37 9.47
N GLU A 144 0.56 0.06 9.47
CA GLU A 144 -0.62 -0.57 10.05
C GLU A 144 -0.23 -1.78 10.90
N ILE A 145 -0.96 -1.96 12.00
CA ILE A 145 -0.98 -3.21 12.78
C ILE A 145 -2.41 -3.74 12.71
N SER A 146 -2.60 -4.90 12.08
CA SER A 146 -3.90 -5.56 12.01
C SER A 146 -3.88 -6.85 12.82
N ILE A 147 -4.91 -7.04 13.66
CA ILE A 147 -5.08 -8.19 14.54
C ILE A 147 -6.47 -8.77 14.29
N LYS A 148 -6.58 -10.10 14.15
CA LYS A 148 -7.86 -10.80 14.10
C LYS A 148 -7.90 -11.97 15.06
N LEU A 149 -9.05 -12.13 15.69
CA LEU A 149 -9.38 -13.17 16.64
C LEU A 149 -10.43 -14.11 16.04
N ASP A 150 -10.45 -15.36 16.50
CA ASP A 150 -11.58 -16.25 16.26
C ASP A 150 -12.70 -16.05 17.29
N ASP A 151 -13.78 -16.83 17.15
CA ASP A 151 -14.93 -16.77 18.05
C ASP A 151 -14.62 -17.18 19.50
N ALA A 152 -13.48 -17.81 19.77
CA ALA A 152 -13.02 -18.12 21.11
C ALA A 152 -12.09 -17.03 21.67
N GLY A 153 -11.77 -16.00 20.89
CA GLY A 153 -10.84 -14.92 21.26
C GLY A 153 -9.37 -15.28 21.01
N ARG A 154 -9.07 -16.39 20.32
CA ARG A 154 -7.70 -16.81 20.00
C ARG A 154 -7.16 -15.98 18.84
N LEU A 155 -5.90 -15.57 18.91
CA LEU A 155 -5.26 -14.84 17.80
C LEU A 155 -5.06 -15.77 16.60
N VAL A 156 -5.65 -15.39 15.47
CA VAL A 156 -5.55 -16.11 14.19
C VAL A 156 -4.88 -15.28 13.10
N PHE A 157 -4.74 -13.98 13.33
CA PHE A 157 -4.03 -13.07 12.45
C PHE A 157 -3.36 -11.97 13.27
N PHE A 158 -2.08 -11.74 12.99
CA PHE A 158 -1.38 -10.50 13.31
C PHE A 158 -0.47 -10.17 12.15
N ALA A 159 -0.48 -8.92 11.71
CA ALA A 159 0.51 -8.41 10.77
C ALA A 159 0.82 -6.95 11.11
N MET A 160 2.09 -6.61 11.05
CA MET A 160 2.58 -5.24 11.10
C MET A 160 3.27 -4.94 9.77
N TYR A 161 2.73 -3.96 9.03
CA TYR A 161 3.24 -3.57 7.71
C TYR A 161 3.33 -2.04 7.59
N GLY A 162 4.03 -1.58 6.55
CA GLY A 162 4.28 -0.15 6.33
C GLY A 162 5.28 0.44 7.32
N GLN A 163 5.18 1.75 7.56
CA GLN A 163 6.23 2.53 8.22
C GLN A 163 5.85 2.95 9.64
N PHE A 164 6.75 2.68 10.59
CA PHE A 164 6.71 3.19 11.97
C PHE A 164 8.03 3.92 12.25
N PRO A 165 8.15 5.19 11.81
CA PRO A 165 9.43 5.90 11.86
C PRO A 165 9.86 6.22 13.29
N ALA A 166 11.17 6.25 13.52
CA ALA A 166 11.74 6.77 14.75
C ALA A 166 11.53 8.29 14.82
N GLY A 167 11.42 8.84 16.03
CA GLY A 167 11.23 10.29 16.24
C GLY A 167 12.31 11.16 15.59
N SER A 168 13.53 10.65 15.39
CA SER A 168 14.61 11.36 14.68
C SER A 168 14.30 11.64 13.20
N MET A 169 13.37 10.91 12.60
CA MET A 169 12.90 11.12 11.23
C MET A 169 11.73 12.11 11.15
N ILE A 170 11.26 12.64 12.27
CA ILE A 170 10.07 13.47 12.34
C ILE A 170 10.48 14.87 12.75
N ARG A 171 10.05 15.86 11.96
CA ARG A 171 10.27 17.27 12.30
C ARG A 171 9.14 17.77 13.17
N GLY A 172 9.43 17.94 14.46
CA GLY A 172 8.52 18.57 15.41
C GLY A 172 8.31 20.03 15.04
N GLU A 173 7.09 20.38 14.66
CA GLU A 173 6.66 21.74 14.34
C GLU A 173 5.29 21.99 14.99
N ALA A 174 4.98 23.24 15.35
CA ALA A 174 3.65 23.59 15.82
C ALA A 174 2.70 23.72 14.63
N TYR A 175 1.55 23.04 14.69
CA TYR A 175 0.53 23.14 13.63
C TYR A 175 -0.02 24.58 13.53
N ALA A 176 0.05 25.17 12.34
CA ALA A 176 -0.29 26.58 12.11
C ALA A 176 -1.42 26.77 11.08
N LEU A 177 -1.86 25.70 10.41
CA LEU A 177 -2.89 25.79 9.38
C LEU A 177 -4.30 25.86 9.99
N SER A 178 -5.19 26.56 9.30
CA SER A 178 -6.60 26.69 9.64
C SER A 178 -7.43 26.78 8.36
N LEU A 179 -8.69 26.35 8.40
CA LEU A 179 -9.67 26.54 7.32
C LEU A 179 -10.07 28.02 7.22
N ASP A 180 -9.16 28.84 6.70
CA ASP A 180 -9.36 30.25 6.39
C ASP A 180 -9.76 30.44 4.91
N ARG A 181 -9.93 31.71 4.48
CA ARG A 181 -10.32 32.03 3.10
C ARG A 181 -9.30 31.55 2.05
N ASP A 182 -8.02 31.49 2.39
CA ASP A 182 -6.99 31.03 1.46
C ASP A 182 -7.09 29.51 1.27
N MET A 183 -7.38 28.77 2.34
CA MET A 183 -7.65 27.33 2.27
C MET A 183 -8.96 27.02 1.54
N GLU A 184 -10.01 27.83 1.73
CA GLU A 184 -11.26 27.70 0.96
C GLU A 184 -11.01 27.89 -0.54
N LYS A 185 -10.20 28.88 -0.93
CA LYS A 185 -9.84 29.10 -2.32
C LYS A 185 -9.07 27.91 -2.89
N LEU A 186 -8.12 27.36 -2.13
CA LEU A 186 -7.40 26.17 -2.52
C LEU A 186 -8.34 24.96 -2.68
N ALA A 187 -9.26 24.75 -1.74
CA ALA A 187 -10.26 23.69 -1.82
C ALA A 187 -11.12 23.82 -3.09
N TYR A 188 -11.54 25.04 -3.42
CA TYR A 188 -12.26 25.32 -4.67
C TYR A 188 -11.45 24.89 -5.91
N GLU A 189 -10.16 25.20 -5.95
CA GLU A 189 -9.26 24.80 -7.05
C GLU A 189 -9.19 23.27 -7.18
N GLN A 190 -9.15 22.54 -6.06
CA GLN A 190 -9.06 21.06 -6.00
C GLN A 190 -10.39 20.31 -6.27
N ILE A 191 -11.53 21.00 -6.37
CA ILE A 191 -12.77 20.32 -6.78
C ILE A 191 -12.67 19.89 -8.24
N LYS A 192 -12.84 18.59 -8.47
CA LYS A 192 -12.89 17.95 -9.79
C LYS A 192 -14.26 17.33 -10.04
N LEU A 193 -14.64 17.27 -11.31
CA LEU A 193 -15.79 16.48 -11.75
C LEU A 193 -15.30 15.05 -11.99
N VAL A 194 -15.76 14.11 -11.17
CA VAL A 194 -15.36 12.71 -11.19
C VAL A 194 -16.56 11.82 -11.49
N GLN A 195 -16.35 10.71 -12.20
CA GLN A 195 -17.41 9.75 -12.52
C GLN A 195 -17.17 8.40 -11.84
N PHE A 196 -18.22 7.85 -11.23
CA PHE A 196 -18.22 6.56 -10.54
C PHE A 196 -19.24 5.60 -11.20
N PRO A 197 -18.95 4.30 -11.34
CA PRO A 197 -19.91 3.33 -11.85
C PRO A 197 -20.82 2.86 -10.73
N ILE A 198 -22.13 3.06 -10.89
CA ILE A 198 -23.14 2.52 -9.95
C ILE A 198 -23.60 1.18 -10.49
N VAL A 199 -23.15 0.10 -9.85
CA VAL A 199 -23.30 -1.27 -10.36
C VAL A 199 -24.76 -1.70 -10.40
N GLU A 200 -25.52 -1.39 -9.36
CA GLU A 200 -26.94 -1.72 -9.22
C GLU A 200 -27.79 -1.05 -10.32
N GLU A 201 -27.40 0.16 -10.71
CA GLU A 201 -28.12 0.98 -11.67
C GLU A 201 -27.55 0.88 -13.10
N LYS A 202 -26.39 0.22 -13.28
CA LYS A 202 -25.66 0.10 -14.54
C LYS A 202 -25.50 1.43 -15.27
N ARG A 203 -25.11 2.46 -14.53
CA ARG A 203 -24.84 3.80 -15.08
C ARG A 203 -23.64 4.44 -14.43
N TRP A 204 -23.09 5.42 -15.11
CA TRP A 204 -22.11 6.33 -14.55
C TRP A 204 -22.81 7.44 -13.77
N LEU A 205 -22.32 7.73 -12.58
CA LEU A 205 -22.73 8.87 -11.77
C LEU A 205 -21.62 9.91 -11.79
N ALA A 206 -21.95 11.15 -12.13
CA ALA A 206 -20.99 12.25 -12.12
C ALA A 206 -21.16 13.11 -10.87
N VAL A 207 -20.05 13.41 -10.21
CA VAL A 207 -20.01 14.05 -8.90
C VAL A 207 -18.89 15.08 -8.86
N TYR A 208 -19.17 16.28 -8.34
CA TYR A 208 -18.13 17.21 -7.94
C TYR A 208 -17.57 16.78 -6.58
N ALA A 209 -16.28 16.41 -6.55
CA ALA A 209 -15.60 15.95 -5.35
C ALA A 209 -14.26 16.68 -5.19
N LEU A 210 -13.81 16.81 -3.94
CA LEU A 210 -12.50 17.36 -3.62
C LEU A 210 -11.44 16.28 -3.81
N GLU A 211 -10.37 16.57 -4.55
CA GLU A 211 -9.18 15.73 -4.54
C GLU A 211 -8.42 15.93 -3.22
N GLU A 212 -8.14 14.84 -2.51
CA GLU A 212 -7.37 14.87 -1.27
C GLU A 212 -5.94 15.37 -1.54
N ILE A 213 -5.52 16.39 -0.78
CA ILE A 213 -4.17 16.93 -0.85
C ILE A 213 -3.61 17.21 0.54
N TYR A 214 -2.28 17.21 0.64
CA TYR A 214 -1.57 17.69 1.81
C TYR A 214 -0.94 19.06 1.52
N ILE A 215 -0.95 19.92 2.52
CA ILE A 215 -0.42 21.28 2.45
C ILE A 215 0.66 21.40 3.52
N THR A 216 1.87 21.80 3.14
CA THR A 216 2.93 22.02 4.13
C THR A 216 2.54 23.11 5.11
N ASN A 217 3.01 23.01 6.36
CA ASN A 217 2.64 23.93 7.44
C ASN A 217 2.99 25.41 7.14
N ASP A 218 3.97 25.64 6.27
CA ASP A 218 4.38 26.95 5.75
C ASP A 218 3.55 27.46 4.55
N LYS A 219 2.56 26.69 4.09
CA LYS A 219 1.70 26.92 2.92
C LYS A 219 2.44 27.01 1.57
N GLN A 220 3.71 26.59 1.49
CA GLN A 220 4.53 26.75 0.28
C GLN A 220 4.37 25.61 -0.73
N THR A 221 4.03 24.40 -0.26
CA THR A 221 4.02 23.20 -1.10
C THR A 221 2.71 22.43 -0.92
N LEU A 222 2.17 21.98 -2.06
CA LEU A 222 1.08 21.01 -2.11
C LEU A 222 1.68 19.64 -2.44
N ILE A 223 1.30 18.62 -1.66
CA ILE A 223 1.72 17.25 -1.87
C ILE A 223 0.46 16.43 -2.19
N PRO A 224 0.36 15.83 -3.38
CA PRO A 224 -0.78 14.98 -3.73
C PRO A 224 -0.91 13.81 -2.75
N PHE A 225 -2.14 13.36 -2.50
CA PHE A 225 -2.36 12.16 -1.73
C PHE A 225 -1.84 10.92 -2.50
N THR A 226 -1.03 10.10 -1.83
CA THR A 226 -0.62 8.79 -2.33
C THR A 226 -0.95 7.73 -1.28
N MET A 227 -1.68 6.68 -1.69
CA MET A 227 -1.96 5.53 -0.80
C MET A 227 -0.74 4.63 -0.61
N ASP A 228 0.27 4.79 -1.45
CA ASP A 228 1.37 3.86 -1.57
C ASP A 228 2.58 4.36 -0.79
N ALA A 229 3.00 3.54 0.17
CA ALA A 229 4.10 3.83 1.07
C ALA A 229 5.48 3.52 0.51
N ARG A 230 5.55 2.96 -0.69
CA ARG A 230 6.81 2.48 -1.26
C ARG A 230 7.67 3.67 -1.66
N MET A 231 8.99 3.47 -1.59
CA MET A 231 9.93 4.38 -2.23
C MET A 231 9.70 4.31 -3.73
N ASP A 232 8.94 5.27 -4.23
CA ASP A 232 8.73 5.46 -5.64
C ASP A 232 9.55 6.66 -6.14
N ARG A 233 9.95 6.58 -7.41
CA ARG A 233 10.50 7.72 -8.13
C ARG A 233 9.40 8.23 -9.03
N GLN A 234 8.92 9.44 -8.75
CA GLN A 234 8.01 10.16 -9.63
C GLN A 234 8.76 10.51 -10.92
N VAL A 235 8.16 10.17 -12.07
CA VAL A 235 8.71 10.41 -13.40
C VAL A 235 7.86 11.43 -14.13
N ASN A 236 6.54 11.24 -14.16
CA ASN A 236 5.56 12.11 -14.80
C ASN A 236 5.92 12.48 -16.25
N GLN A 237 6.25 11.48 -17.06
CA GLN A 237 6.62 11.66 -18.46
C GLN A 237 5.58 11.08 -19.41
N VAL A 238 5.11 11.89 -20.37
CA VAL A 238 4.25 11.42 -21.46
C VAL A 238 5.10 10.57 -22.41
N MET A 239 4.61 9.37 -22.71
CA MET A 239 5.30 8.39 -23.55
C MET A 239 4.88 8.59 -25.00
N GLU A 240 5.79 9.17 -25.80
CA GLU A 240 5.57 9.49 -27.20
C GLU A 240 6.60 8.80 -28.09
N TRP A 241 6.16 8.36 -29.26
CA TRP A 241 7.00 7.77 -30.29
C TRP A 241 6.46 8.07 -31.69
N ASP A 242 7.37 8.21 -32.65
CA ASP A 242 7.02 8.43 -34.07
C ASP A 242 6.80 7.13 -34.83
N THR A 243 7.53 6.07 -34.47
CA THR A 243 7.56 4.81 -35.23
C THR A 243 7.29 3.63 -34.31
N PRO A 244 6.22 2.85 -34.56
CA PRO A 244 6.00 1.56 -33.92
C PRO A 244 7.18 0.61 -34.07
N LEU A 245 7.24 -0.43 -33.25
CA LEU A 245 8.19 -1.52 -33.40
C LEU A 245 7.48 -2.76 -33.92
N ASP A 246 8.12 -3.47 -34.85
CA ASP A 246 7.61 -4.73 -35.36
C ASP A 246 7.69 -5.84 -34.30
N GLY A 247 6.73 -6.77 -34.37
CA GLY A 247 6.60 -7.90 -33.46
C GLY A 247 5.60 -7.65 -32.34
N LYS A 248 5.22 -8.74 -31.64
CA LYS A 248 4.41 -8.66 -30.43
C LYS A 248 5.30 -8.77 -29.20
N PHE A 249 4.85 -8.21 -28.10
CA PHE A 249 5.51 -8.48 -26.83
C PHE A 249 5.29 -9.96 -26.45
N GLU A 250 6.36 -10.64 -26.06
CA GLU A 250 6.27 -12.01 -25.55
C GLU A 250 6.29 -11.96 -24.03
N GLU A 251 5.12 -12.15 -23.43
CA GLU A 251 4.99 -12.21 -21.97
C GLU A 251 5.71 -13.43 -21.41
N GLN A 252 6.49 -13.21 -20.36
CA GLN A 252 7.07 -14.24 -19.54
C GLN A 252 6.20 -14.47 -18.29
N PRO A 253 6.08 -15.72 -17.80
CA PRO A 253 5.41 -15.99 -16.54
C PRO A 253 6.07 -15.24 -15.39
N LEU A 254 5.26 -14.54 -14.59
CA LEU A 254 5.76 -13.95 -13.35
C LEU A 254 6.17 -15.04 -12.37
N CYS A 255 7.41 -14.98 -11.94
CA CYS A 255 7.96 -15.81 -10.89
C CYS A 255 8.02 -14.99 -9.60
N PHE A 256 7.04 -15.20 -8.73
CA PHE A 256 7.05 -14.63 -7.39
C PHE A 256 7.86 -15.47 -6.38
N GLN A 257 8.54 -16.52 -6.85
CA GLN A 257 9.47 -17.26 -5.99
C GLN A 257 10.60 -16.32 -5.61
N ARG A 258 10.59 -15.93 -4.33
CA ARG A 258 11.64 -15.08 -3.78
C ARG A 258 12.95 -15.84 -3.84
N LYS A 259 14.01 -15.11 -4.17
CA LYS A 259 15.37 -15.67 -4.15
C LYS A 259 15.67 -16.08 -2.71
N ASP A 260 15.94 -17.37 -2.50
CA ASP A 260 16.38 -17.86 -1.19
C ASP A 260 17.73 -17.20 -0.85
N LEU A 261 17.69 -16.18 -0.01
CA LEU A 261 18.90 -15.56 0.52
C LEU A 261 19.46 -16.39 1.65
N THR A 262 20.77 -16.56 1.69
CA THR A 262 21.42 -16.97 2.94
C THR A 262 21.35 -15.84 3.96
N LEU A 263 21.46 -16.17 5.25
CA LEU A 263 21.46 -15.14 6.30
C LEU A 263 22.58 -14.11 6.09
N GLU A 264 23.78 -14.56 5.73
CA GLU A 264 24.91 -13.66 5.46
C GLU A 264 24.66 -12.75 4.24
N GLN A 265 24.04 -13.28 3.17
CA GLN A 265 23.64 -12.45 2.03
C GLN A 265 22.62 -11.39 2.42
N ALA A 266 21.58 -11.80 3.16
CA ALA A 266 20.53 -10.88 3.59
C ALA A 266 21.05 -9.78 4.53
N LEU A 267 21.93 -10.14 5.47
CA LEU A 267 22.56 -9.17 6.38
C LEU A 267 23.47 -8.20 5.62
N SER A 268 24.31 -8.72 4.71
CA SER A 268 25.18 -7.88 3.88
C SER A 268 24.40 -6.87 3.06
N LEU A 269 23.28 -7.27 2.45
CA LEU A 269 22.44 -6.37 1.64
C LEU A 269 21.73 -5.30 2.49
N CYS A 270 21.49 -5.58 3.76
CA CYS A 270 20.89 -4.62 4.69
C CYS A 270 21.91 -3.64 5.30
N ASP A 271 23.21 -3.94 5.21
CA ASP A 271 24.31 -3.07 5.67
C ASP A 271 24.84 -2.16 4.56
N GLU A 272 24.44 -2.39 3.30
CA GLU A 272 24.70 -1.42 2.25
C GLU A 272 23.96 -0.11 2.56
N PRO A 273 24.63 1.06 2.47
CA PRO A 273 23.96 2.35 2.60
C PRO A 273 22.75 2.36 1.67
N ASN A 274 21.63 2.97 2.10
CA ASN A 274 20.47 3.24 1.25
C ASN A 274 20.95 3.82 -0.09
N ARG A 275 21.20 2.98 -1.09
CA ARG A 275 21.56 3.46 -2.42
C ARG A 275 20.29 4.14 -2.93
N PRO A 276 20.41 5.29 -3.62
CA PRO A 276 19.32 5.79 -4.43
C PRO A 276 18.80 4.62 -5.26
N PHE A 277 17.49 4.39 -5.24
CA PHE A 277 16.86 3.16 -5.75
C PHE A 277 17.38 2.79 -7.15
N TRP A 278 17.68 3.79 -7.98
CA TRP A 278 18.35 3.68 -9.27
C TRP A 278 19.14 4.95 -9.60
N SER A 279 20.25 4.83 -10.34
CA SER A 279 20.96 5.97 -10.91
C SER A 279 20.14 6.62 -12.04
N ASP A 280 20.49 7.84 -12.45
CA ASP A 280 19.86 8.47 -13.62
C ASP A 280 20.07 7.64 -14.91
N GLN A 281 21.17 6.88 -14.97
CA GLN A 281 21.46 5.96 -16.07
C GLN A 281 20.47 4.79 -16.09
N ASP A 282 20.23 4.17 -14.94
CA ASP A 282 19.26 3.07 -14.80
C ASP A 282 17.85 3.54 -15.17
N GLN A 283 17.46 4.74 -14.73
CA GLN A 283 16.18 5.34 -15.11
C GLN A 283 16.06 5.51 -16.63
N ALA A 284 17.10 5.98 -17.30
CA ALA A 284 17.10 6.13 -18.75
C ALA A 284 16.92 4.78 -19.48
N ILE A 285 17.52 3.71 -18.95
CA ILE A 285 17.36 2.35 -19.49
C ILE A 285 15.93 1.86 -19.29
N ILE A 286 15.38 1.99 -18.07
CA ILE A 286 14.01 1.59 -17.75
C ILE A 286 13.03 2.33 -18.66
N LEU A 287 13.18 3.65 -18.79
CA LEU A 287 12.31 4.47 -19.63
C LEU A 287 12.32 4.02 -21.08
N LYS A 288 13.51 3.75 -21.62
CA LYS A 288 13.66 3.23 -22.98
C LYS A 288 12.97 1.87 -23.14
N ASN A 289 13.16 0.95 -22.20
CA ASN A 289 12.59 -0.39 -22.29
C ASN A 289 11.06 -0.37 -22.16
N VAL A 290 10.50 0.49 -21.30
CA VAL A 290 9.05 0.72 -21.22
C VAL A 290 8.53 1.33 -22.52
N LEU A 291 9.23 2.31 -23.10
CA LEU A 291 8.85 2.91 -24.39
C LEU A 291 8.85 1.88 -25.52
N ASP A 292 9.90 1.06 -25.62
CA ASP A 292 10.01 0.01 -26.63
C ASP A 292 8.94 -1.08 -26.44
N PHE A 293 8.56 -1.40 -25.20
CA PHE A 293 7.41 -2.25 -24.91
C PHE A 293 6.09 -1.63 -25.43
N LEU A 294 5.80 -0.37 -25.10
CA LEU A 294 4.59 0.32 -25.58
C LEU A 294 4.53 0.37 -27.10
N ARG A 295 5.66 0.63 -27.77
CA ARG A 295 5.77 0.67 -29.24
C ARG A 295 5.45 -0.66 -29.92
N LYS A 296 5.62 -1.79 -29.21
CA LYS A 296 5.30 -3.14 -29.71
C LYS A 296 3.87 -3.54 -29.39
N GLU A 297 3.46 -3.37 -28.12
CA GLU A 297 2.19 -3.90 -27.63
C GLU A 297 1.01 -2.96 -27.87
N PHE A 298 1.26 -1.65 -27.86
CA PHE A 298 0.26 -0.60 -28.06
C PHE A 298 0.70 0.39 -29.14
N PRO A 299 1.00 -0.03 -30.37
CA PRO A 299 1.68 0.79 -31.38
C PRO A 299 0.95 2.10 -31.74
N GLU A 300 -0.37 2.12 -31.61
CA GLU A 300 -1.27 3.26 -31.92
C GLU A 300 -1.52 4.19 -30.72
N ASP A 301 -0.91 3.93 -29.56
CA ASP A 301 -1.14 4.67 -28.32
C ASP A 301 -0.07 5.72 -28.02
N SER A 302 0.65 6.18 -29.04
CA SER A 302 1.65 7.26 -28.89
C SER A 302 1.01 8.49 -28.26
N GLY A 303 1.60 8.99 -27.18
CA GLY A 303 1.11 10.14 -26.43
C GLY A 303 -0.10 9.87 -25.53
N LYS A 304 -0.62 8.63 -25.48
CA LYS A 304 -1.79 8.28 -24.66
C LYS A 304 -1.46 7.77 -23.26
N TRP A 305 -0.17 7.68 -22.92
CA TRP A 305 0.29 7.12 -21.65
C TRP A 305 1.22 8.08 -20.93
N LEU A 306 0.94 8.32 -19.65
CA LEU A 306 1.82 9.01 -18.73
C LEU A 306 2.53 7.97 -17.86
N LEU A 307 3.85 7.82 -18.01
CA LEU A 307 4.66 7.10 -17.03
C LEU A 307 4.74 7.93 -15.75
N LYS A 308 3.92 7.58 -14.78
CA LYS A 308 3.73 8.34 -13.55
C LYS A 308 4.89 8.13 -12.60
N ARG A 309 5.21 6.86 -12.32
CA ARG A 309 6.20 6.49 -11.32
C ARG A 309 6.81 5.12 -11.57
N ILE A 310 7.98 4.91 -10.97
CA ILE A 310 8.70 3.65 -10.94
C ILE A 310 8.98 3.29 -9.48
N PHE A 311 8.68 2.05 -9.08
CA PHE A 311 8.93 1.54 -7.72
C PHE A 311 9.42 0.09 -7.79
N ARG A 312 10.11 -0.37 -6.74
CA ARG A 312 10.57 -1.76 -6.64
C ARG A 312 9.51 -2.61 -5.95
N GLU A 313 9.26 -3.79 -6.47
CA GLU A 313 8.46 -4.85 -5.87
C GLU A 313 9.20 -6.16 -6.08
N GLU A 314 10.07 -6.57 -5.14
CA GLU A 314 10.94 -7.73 -5.35
C GLU A 314 10.16 -8.97 -5.82
N PRO A 315 10.63 -9.68 -6.87
CA PRO A 315 11.93 -9.53 -7.55
C PRO A 315 11.95 -8.54 -8.74
N TYR A 316 10.93 -7.72 -8.90
CA TYR A 316 10.71 -6.87 -10.08
C TYR A 316 10.84 -5.37 -9.77
N ILE A 317 10.99 -4.62 -10.85
CA ILE A 317 10.76 -3.19 -10.88
C ILE A 317 9.45 -2.96 -11.61
N LEU A 318 8.58 -2.12 -11.05
CA LEU A 318 7.28 -1.80 -11.64
C LEU A 318 7.28 -0.37 -12.14
N ALA A 319 6.87 -0.21 -13.40
CA ALA A 319 6.51 1.07 -13.98
C ALA A 319 4.97 1.17 -14.04
N GLU A 320 4.42 2.22 -13.44
CA GLU A 320 2.97 2.48 -13.43
C GLU A 320 2.64 3.59 -14.42
N LEU A 321 1.78 3.28 -15.38
CA LEU A 321 1.31 4.19 -16.40
C LEU A 321 -0.19 4.44 -16.26
N ASP A 322 -0.55 5.72 -16.25
CA ASP A 322 -1.93 6.20 -16.29
C ASP A 322 -2.24 6.73 -17.72
N PRO A 323 -3.50 6.67 -18.20
CA PRO A 323 -3.92 7.29 -19.45
C PRO A 323 -3.65 8.79 -19.48
N PHE A 324 -3.30 9.31 -20.65
CA PHE A 324 -3.06 10.73 -20.89
C PHE A 324 -3.82 11.22 -22.14
N PRO A 325 -4.60 12.32 -22.06
CA PRO A 325 -4.93 13.05 -20.83
C PRO A 325 -5.74 12.19 -19.85
N GLU A 326 -5.68 12.55 -18.56
CA GLU A 326 -6.37 11.80 -17.50
C GLU A 326 -7.89 11.82 -17.72
N GLU A 327 -8.50 10.64 -17.66
CA GLU A 327 -9.95 10.51 -17.61
C GLU A 327 -10.38 10.64 -16.14
N ASN A 328 -11.25 11.61 -15.81
CA ASN A 328 -11.78 11.76 -14.44
C ASN A 328 -12.84 10.69 -14.13
N ARG A 329 -12.47 9.42 -14.27
CA ARG A 329 -13.29 8.24 -13.99
C ARG A 329 -12.61 7.38 -12.94
N VAL A 330 -13.39 6.86 -12.01
CA VAL A 330 -12.91 5.93 -10.98
C VAL A 330 -13.80 4.69 -11.03
N PRO A 331 -13.28 3.51 -11.41
CA PRO A 331 -11.88 3.20 -11.72
C PRO A 331 -11.46 3.66 -13.13
N GLN A 332 -10.19 4.06 -13.27
CA GLN A 332 -9.55 4.37 -14.55
C GLN A 332 -8.69 3.20 -15.06
N ARG A 333 -8.40 3.20 -16.38
CA ARG A 333 -7.44 2.26 -16.98
C ARG A 333 -6.08 2.54 -16.37
N LYS A 334 -5.32 1.51 -16.06
CA LYS A 334 -3.94 1.62 -15.57
C LYS A 334 -3.15 0.46 -16.12
N LEU A 335 -1.91 0.73 -16.49
CA LEU A 335 -0.98 -0.27 -16.97
C LEU A 335 0.17 -0.38 -15.97
N ARG A 336 0.47 -1.61 -15.55
CA ARG A 336 1.65 -1.92 -14.74
C ARG A 336 2.59 -2.77 -15.55
N VAL A 337 3.80 -2.29 -15.76
CA VAL A 337 4.83 -2.98 -16.52
C VAL A 337 5.87 -3.53 -15.55
N PHE A 338 6.16 -4.82 -15.63
CA PHE A 338 7.12 -5.51 -14.78
C PHE A 338 8.43 -5.64 -15.53
N LEU A 339 9.50 -5.15 -14.90
CA LEU A 339 10.86 -5.23 -15.41
C LEU A 339 11.69 -6.13 -14.49
N GLU A 340 12.54 -6.96 -15.07
CA GLU A 340 13.50 -7.74 -14.31
C GLU A 340 14.58 -6.83 -13.72
N GLU A 341 14.89 -6.99 -12.42
CA GLU A 341 15.81 -6.08 -11.72
C GLU A 341 17.25 -6.11 -12.27
N SER A 342 17.74 -7.26 -12.74
CA SER A 342 19.12 -7.41 -13.22
C SER A 342 19.38 -6.82 -14.60
N SER A 343 18.37 -6.81 -15.47
CA SER A 343 18.50 -6.45 -16.89
C SER A 343 17.69 -5.20 -17.27
N PHE A 344 16.72 -4.83 -16.43
CA PHE A 344 15.66 -3.87 -16.72
C PHE A 344 14.83 -4.23 -17.94
N GLU A 345 14.85 -5.48 -18.40
CA GLU A 345 14.02 -5.91 -19.52
C GLU A 345 12.56 -6.06 -19.05
N VAL A 346 11.62 -5.63 -19.90
CA VAL A 346 10.19 -5.83 -19.66
C VAL A 346 9.88 -7.31 -19.84
N VAL A 347 9.34 -7.94 -18.80
CA VAL A 347 9.03 -9.37 -18.78
C VAL A 347 7.53 -9.66 -18.73
N HIS A 348 6.73 -8.74 -18.20
CA HIS A 348 5.29 -8.91 -18.07
C HIS A 348 4.59 -7.56 -17.97
N TYR A 349 3.28 -7.54 -18.16
CA TYR A 349 2.46 -6.37 -17.86
C TYR A 349 1.06 -6.76 -17.38
N MET A 350 0.41 -5.87 -16.66
CA MET A 350 -1.00 -5.99 -16.28
C MET A 350 -1.76 -4.74 -16.73
N ASP A 351 -2.79 -4.94 -17.55
CA ASP A 351 -3.69 -3.88 -17.99
C ASP A 351 -5.06 -4.04 -17.31
N LYS A 352 -5.59 -2.94 -16.77
CA LYS A 352 -6.95 -2.90 -16.22
C LYS A 352 -8.05 -2.78 -17.28
N ALA A 353 -7.72 -2.61 -18.56
CA ALA A 353 -8.71 -2.50 -19.63
C ALA A 353 -9.77 -3.62 -19.62
N PRO A 354 -9.42 -4.93 -19.48
CA PRO A 354 -10.42 -6.00 -19.45
C PRO A 354 -11.40 -5.87 -18.28
N PHE A 355 -10.94 -5.37 -17.13
CA PHE A 355 -11.82 -5.09 -16.00
C PHE A 355 -12.80 -3.96 -16.35
N LEU A 356 -12.36 -2.92 -17.05
CA LEU A 356 -13.22 -1.80 -17.42
C LEU A 356 -14.27 -2.16 -18.48
N GLN A 357 -14.08 -3.23 -19.25
CA GLN A 357 -15.06 -3.71 -20.23
C GLN A 357 -16.42 -4.04 -19.59
N MET A 358 -16.46 -4.38 -18.28
CA MET A 358 -17.71 -4.63 -17.58
C MET A 358 -18.63 -3.39 -17.51
N PHE A 359 -18.06 -2.19 -17.70
CA PHE A 359 -18.78 -0.91 -17.67
C PHE A 359 -19.09 -0.34 -19.06
N GLU A 360 -18.72 -1.01 -20.16
CA GLU A 360 -18.90 -0.49 -21.53
C GLU A 360 -20.37 -0.19 -21.86
N ASN A 361 -21.29 -0.98 -21.32
CA ASN A 361 -22.73 -0.84 -21.55
C ASN A 361 -23.43 0.07 -20.54
N TYR A 362 -22.69 0.75 -19.65
CA TYR A 362 -23.29 1.61 -18.65
C TYR A 362 -23.80 2.88 -19.30
N ALA A 363 -24.98 3.33 -18.87
CA ALA A 363 -25.51 4.60 -19.33
C ALA A 363 -24.55 5.75 -18.94
N SER A 364 -24.41 6.72 -19.84
CA SER A 364 -23.65 7.96 -19.56
C SER A 364 -24.26 8.72 -18.38
N PRO A 365 -23.47 9.50 -17.64
CA PRO A 365 -24.00 10.27 -16.52
C PRO A 365 -24.98 11.33 -16.99
N ASP A 366 -25.84 11.76 -16.07
CA ASP A 366 -26.78 12.86 -16.28
C ASP A 366 -26.04 14.14 -16.69
N GLN A 367 -26.73 14.99 -17.46
CA GLN A 367 -26.20 16.29 -17.82
C GLN A 367 -26.06 17.16 -16.56
N ALA A 368 -24.91 17.82 -16.41
CA ALA A 368 -24.67 18.70 -15.29
C ALA A 368 -25.61 19.91 -15.30
N VAL A 369 -26.42 20.04 -14.25
CA VAL A 369 -27.26 21.22 -13.96
C VAL A 369 -26.67 22.07 -12.83
N VAL A 370 -25.79 21.48 -12.02
CA VAL A 370 -25.04 22.16 -10.95
C VAL A 370 -23.68 22.62 -11.49
N THR A 371 -23.27 23.85 -11.21
CA THR A 371 -21.93 24.35 -11.55
C THR A 371 -20.90 24.00 -10.46
N LYS A 372 -19.61 24.08 -10.80
CA LYS A 372 -18.52 23.88 -9.82
C LYS A 372 -18.64 24.84 -8.62
N GLU A 373 -19.04 26.09 -8.85
CA GLU A 373 -19.27 27.09 -7.81
C GLU A 373 -20.43 26.69 -6.88
N GLN A 374 -21.55 26.24 -7.44
CA GLN A 374 -22.69 25.80 -6.65
C GLN A 374 -22.39 24.52 -5.85
N ALA A 375 -21.59 23.61 -6.41
CA ALA A 375 -21.13 22.44 -5.71
C ALA A 375 -20.20 22.81 -4.55
N PHE A 376 -19.26 23.74 -4.77
CA PHE A 376 -18.36 24.19 -3.72
C PHE A 376 -19.10 24.82 -2.53
N GLU A 377 -20.09 25.68 -2.77
CA GLU A 377 -20.88 26.28 -1.68
C GLU A 377 -21.59 25.22 -0.82
N GLN A 378 -22.01 24.09 -1.41
CA GLN A 378 -22.60 22.96 -0.67
C GLN A 378 -21.57 22.15 0.12
N LEU A 379 -20.34 22.05 -0.39
CA LEU A 379 -19.24 21.31 0.26
C LEU A 379 -18.48 22.14 1.30
N LYS A 380 -18.55 23.46 1.25
CA LYS A 380 -17.79 24.39 2.10
C LYS A 380 -17.87 24.06 3.60
N GLY A 381 -19.07 23.77 4.10
CA GLY A 381 -19.30 23.39 5.49
C GLY A 381 -18.93 21.95 5.85
N LYS A 382 -18.38 21.19 4.91
CA LYS A 382 -18.02 19.76 5.01
C LYS A 382 -16.53 19.50 4.74
N LEU A 383 -15.76 20.55 4.45
CA LEU A 383 -14.31 20.47 4.28
C LEU A 383 -13.66 20.14 5.63
N GLU A 384 -12.70 19.23 5.62
CA GLU A 384 -11.91 18.84 6.77
C GLU A 384 -10.46 19.24 6.52
N LEU A 385 -9.85 19.93 7.49
CA LEU A 385 -8.41 20.19 7.51
C LEU A 385 -7.84 19.63 8.80
N THR A 386 -7.05 18.57 8.69
CA THR A 386 -6.52 17.84 9.84
C THR A 386 -4.99 17.75 9.78
N PRO A 387 -4.28 17.74 10.91
CA PRO A 387 -2.84 17.56 10.90
C PRO A 387 -2.48 16.12 10.48
N ALA A 388 -1.44 16.00 9.65
CA ALA A 388 -0.84 14.72 9.27
C ALA A 388 0.67 14.90 9.05
N TYR A 389 1.47 13.92 9.48
CA TYR A 389 2.89 13.86 9.16
C TYR A 389 3.08 13.21 7.79
N VAL A 390 3.61 13.96 6.82
CA VAL A 390 3.80 13.47 5.45
C VAL A 390 5.27 13.27 5.16
N TYR A 391 5.64 12.12 4.60
CA TYR A 391 7.02 11.83 4.23
C TYR A 391 7.46 12.71 3.04
N ASP A 392 8.49 13.51 3.26
CA ASP A 392 9.14 14.31 2.21
C ASP A 392 10.39 13.57 1.72
N GLY A 393 10.29 12.93 0.56
CA GLY A 393 11.38 12.17 -0.05
C GLY A 393 12.62 13.02 -0.37
N ALA A 394 12.47 14.32 -0.62
CA ALA A 394 13.62 15.20 -0.85
C ALA A 394 14.42 15.45 0.44
N GLN A 395 13.73 15.45 1.58
CA GLN A 395 14.30 15.73 2.90
C GLN A 395 14.55 14.48 3.74
N GLN A 396 14.10 13.31 3.26
CA GLN A 396 14.18 12.01 3.93
C GLN A 396 13.62 12.04 5.35
N ALA A 397 12.54 12.79 5.56
CA ALA A 397 11.93 13.03 6.86
C ALA A 397 10.43 13.28 6.74
N TYR A 398 9.69 13.00 7.80
CA TYR A 398 8.29 13.37 7.93
C TYR A 398 8.15 14.83 8.36
N ARG A 399 7.27 15.56 7.67
CA ARG A 399 6.96 16.97 7.93
C ARG A 399 5.49 17.11 8.30
N LEU A 400 5.20 17.97 9.26
CA LEU A 400 3.82 18.26 9.64
C LEU A 400 3.12 19.03 8.50
N CYS A 401 2.00 18.51 8.05
CA CYS A 401 1.17 19.06 6.98
C CYS A 401 -0.30 19.12 7.41
N GLY A 402 -1.10 19.90 6.71
CA GLY A 402 -2.56 19.84 6.78
C GLY A 402 -3.09 18.96 5.66
N LYS A 403 -3.79 17.89 6.01
CA LYS A 403 -4.62 17.09 5.09
C LYS A 403 -5.93 17.83 4.85
N LEU A 404 -6.14 18.31 3.63
CA LEU A 404 -7.38 18.92 3.19
C LEU A 404 -8.20 17.86 2.44
N ASP A 405 -9.38 17.55 2.98
CA ASP A 405 -10.21 16.43 2.55
C ASP A 405 -11.71 16.79 2.61
N CYS A 406 -12.54 16.04 1.89
CA CYS A 406 -13.99 16.11 1.96
C CYS A 406 -14.59 14.75 1.60
N ARG A 407 -15.20 14.09 2.59
CA ARG A 407 -15.84 12.77 2.43
C ARG A 407 -17.12 12.79 1.60
N TYR A 408 -17.53 13.96 1.15
CA TYR A 408 -18.79 14.18 0.44
C TYR A 408 -18.52 14.76 -0.95
N GLY A 409 -19.40 14.42 -1.88
CA GLY A 409 -19.47 15.03 -3.21
C GLY A 409 -20.86 15.56 -3.53
N VAL A 410 -20.98 16.37 -4.57
CA VAL A 410 -22.26 16.92 -5.04
C VAL A 410 -22.63 16.30 -6.37
N LEU A 411 -23.83 15.73 -6.45
CA LEU A 411 -24.38 15.15 -7.66
C LEU A 411 -24.62 16.24 -8.70
N VAL A 412 -24.14 16.03 -9.92
CA VAL A 412 -24.26 17.05 -10.98
C VAL A 412 -25.69 17.30 -11.43
N ASN A 413 -26.58 16.34 -11.21
CA ASN A 413 -28.00 16.38 -11.58
C ASN A 413 -28.87 17.20 -10.62
N GLY A 414 -28.30 17.70 -9.51
CA GLY A 414 -29.00 18.55 -8.54
C GLY A 414 -29.66 17.79 -7.39
N ASP A 415 -29.52 16.47 -7.31
CA ASP A 415 -30.10 15.64 -6.24
C ASP A 415 -29.40 15.82 -4.87
N GLY A 416 -28.35 16.66 -4.81
CA GLY A 416 -27.74 17.14 -3.58
C GLY A 416 -26.38 16.51 -3.28
N VAL A 417 -26.09 16.36 -1.99
CA VAL A 417 -24.79 15.89 -1.47
C VAL A 417 -24.85 14.40 -1.16
N VAL A 418 -23.83 13.65 -1.57
CA VAL A 418 -23.68 12.21 -1.33
C VAL A 418 -22.37 11.91 -0.59
N ALA A 419 -22.34 10.86 0.23
CA ALA A 419 -21.10 10.37 0.82
C ALA A 419 -20.31 9.57 -0.23
N LEU A 420 -19.02 9.89 -0.41
CA LEU A 420 -18.20 9.23 -1.43
C LEU A 420 -17.93 7.75 -1.11
N SER A 421 -18.08 7.34 0.15
CA SER A 421 -17.97 5.93 0.57
C SER A 421 -19.18 5.06 0.19
N GLU A 422 -20.27 5.68 -0.26
CA GLU A 422 -21.49 4.99 -0.68
C GLU A 422 -21.58 4.84 -2.21
N LEU A 423 -20.55 5.30 -2.94
CA LEU A 423 -20.48 5.33 -4.40
C LEU A 423 -19.67 4.19 -5.02
#